data_AF-A0A182EWH9-F1
#
_entry.id   AF-A0A182EWH9-F1
#
_cell.length_a   1.000
_cell.length_b   1.000
_cell.length_c   1.000
_cell.angle_alpha   90.00
_cell.angle_beta   90.00
_cell.angle_gamma   90.00
#
_symmetry.space_group_name_H-M   'P 1'
#
loop_
_entity.id
_entity.type
_entity.pdbx_description
1 polymer ?
#
loop_
_entity_poly.entity_id
_entity_poly.type
_entity_poly.pdbx_seq_one_letter_code
_entity_poly.pdbx_strand_id
1 'polypeptide(L)'
;MQSLTGAPRLLQAIASDDVIPFLSRFQQMDSRGEPILAILLTLLICECGILIAVIENITALITQFFLMCYLGVNTACALQSILRAPGWRPLFRYFHWSLSLLGSILCIAVMFISAWHYALIAIIIGVAVYKYIEYAGAEKEWGDGLRGLKLSAARFALLNVENRPQHTK
;
A
#
# COMPACT_ATOMS: atom_id res chain seq x y z
N MET A 1 -12.88 -10.56 17.18
CA MET A 1 -12.14 -11.81 16.86
C MET A 1 -11.54 -11.79 15.46
N GLN A 2 -12.29 -11.44 14.40
CA GLN A 2 -11.76 -11.47 13.02
C GLN A 2 -10.53 -10.57 12.79
N SER A 3 -10.49 -9.36 13.36
CA SER A 3 -9.34 -8.46 13.18
C SER A 3 -8.06 -8.96 13.85
N LEU A 4 -8.18 -9.69 14.97
CA LEU A 4 -7.04 -10.21 15.73
C LEU A 4 -6.35 -11.38 15.01
N THR A 5 -7.10 -12.13 14.19
CA THR A 5 -6.54 -13.22 13.37
C THR A 5 -6.16 -12.76 11.96
N GLY A 6 -6.82 -11.72 11.44
CA GLY A 6 -6.54 -11.16 10.13
C GLY A 6 -5.24 -10.35 10.07
N ALA A 7 -5.02 -9.43 11.01
CA ALA A 7 -3.86 -8.54 10.97
C ALA A 7 -2.51 -9.26 11.02
N PRO A 8 -2.28 -10.29 11.89
CA PRO A 8 -1.04 -11.04 11.91
C PRO A 8 -0.76 -11.79 10.60
N ARG A 9 -1.82 -12.30 9.94
CA ARG A 9 -1.70 -13.01 8.66
C ARG A 9 -1.37 -12.07 7.51
N LEU A 10 -1.94 -10.87 7.51
CA LEU A 10 -1.56 -9.84 6.54
C LEU A 10 -0.09 -9.43 6.72
N LEU A 11 0.36 -9.22 7.96
CA LEU A 11 1.76 -8.92 8.24
C LEU A 11 2.70 -10.05 7.81
N GLN A 12 2.32 -11.30 8.08
CA GLN A 12 3.11 -12.47 7.67
C GLN A 12 3.17 -12.62 6.15
N ALA A 13 2.07 -12.34 5.43
CA ALA A 13 2.06 -12.36 3.97
C ALA A 13 3.03 -11.31 3.41
N ILE A 14 2.98 -10.08 3.92
CA ILE A 14 3.91 -8.99 3.52
C ILE A 14 5.37 -9.36 3.84
N ALA A 15 5.62 -9.99 4.99
CA ALA A 15 6.96 -10.45 5.36
C ALA A 15 7.46 -11.59 4.43
N SER A 16 6.55 -12.42 3.94
CA SER A 16 6.85 -13.52 3.01
C SER A 16 7.21 -13.05 1.61
N ASP A 17 6.70 -11.89 1.20
CA ASP A 17 7.03 -11.27 -0.09
C ASP A 17 8.46 -10.72 -0.14
N ASP A 18 9.17 -10.66 1.01
CA ASP A 18 10.57 -10.22 1.15
C ASP A 18 10.83 -8.86 0.47
N VAL A 19 9.84 -7.98 0.56
CA VAL A 19 9.86 -6.60 0.07
C VAL A 19 10.58 -5.69 1.06
N ILE A 20 10.47 -6.02 2.35
CA ILE A 20 10.99 -5.22 3.46
C ILE A 20 11.89 -6.11 4.34
N PRO A 21 13.22 -6.01 4.22
CA PRO A 21 14.15 -6.97 4.83
C PRO A 21 14.07 -7.00 6.36
N PHE A 22 13.70 -5.89 7.02
CA PHE A 22 13.54 -5.87 8.47
C PHE A 22 12.27 -6.58 8.97
N LEU A 23 11.28 -6.81 8.09
CA LEU A 23 10.05 -7.54 8.43
C LEU A 23 10.20 -9.06 8.25
N SER A 24 11.30 -9.55 7.66
CA SER A 24 11.56 -10.98 7.41
C SER A 24 11.40 -11.86 8.64
N ARG A 25 11.69 -11.35 9.84
CA ARG A 25 11.51 -12.09 11.11
C ARG A 25 10.03 -12.49 11.35
N PHE A 26 9.07 -11.74 10.83
CA PHE A 26 7.64 -12.04 10.98
C PHE A 26 7.12 -13.08 9.98
N GLN A 27 7.96 -13.58 9.07
CA GLN A 27 7.62 -14.65 8.13
C GLN A 27 7.47 -16.02 8.81
N GLN A 28 8.13 -16.21 9.97
CA GLN A 28 8.16 -17.50 10.67
C GLN A 28 6.77 -17.95 11.12
N MET A 29 6.44 -19.20 10.81
CA MET A 29 5.20 -19.86 11.21
C MET A 29 5.51 -21.06 12.11
N ASP A 30 4.68 -21.29 13.12
CA ASP A 30 4.77 -22.49 13.96
C ASP A 30 4.34 -23.76 13.18
N SER A 31 4.55 -24.95 13.74
CA SER A 31 4.13 -26.23 13.14
C SER A 31 2.62 -26.33 12.85
N ARG A 32 1.80 -25.47 13.48
CA ARG A 32 0.36 -25.34 13.23
C ARG A 32 -0.01 -24.31 12.15
N GLY A 33 0.98 -23.64 11.56
CA GLY A 33 0.78 -22.60 10.56
C GLY A 33 0.35 -21.26 11.15
N GLU A 34 0.64 -20.99 12.43
CA GLU A 34 0.30 -19.73 13.09
C GLU A 34 1.52 -18.79 13.17
N PRO A 35 1.39 -17.52 12.77
CA PRO A 35 2.48 -16.56 12.81
C PRO A 35 2.61 -15.93 14.20
N ILE A 36 3.21 -16.67 15.15
CA ILE A 36 3.28 -16.29 16.58
C ILE A 36 3.89 -14.89 16.79
N LEU A 37 4.98 -14.57 16.10
CA LEU A 37 5.65 -13.28 16.24
C LEU A 37 4.78 -12.12 15.74
N ALA A 38 4.03 -12.30 14.65
CA ALA A 38 3.10 -11.31 14.13
C ALA A 38 1.88 -11.14 15.05
N ILE A 39 1.42 -12.23 15.68
CA ILE A 39 0.35 -12.21 16.69
C ILE A 39 0.80 -11.40 17.91
N LEU A 40 2.01 -11.67 18.42
CA LEU A 40 2.57 -10.96 19.57
C LEU A 40 2.71 -9.46 19.30
N LEU A 41 3.18 -9.08 18.10
CA LEU A 41 3.25 -7.66 17.70
C LEU A 41 1.86 -7.03 17.66
N THR A 42 0.87 -7.72 17.08
CA THR A 42 -0.50 -7.22 16.99
C THR A 42 -1.10 -7.01 18.38
N LEU A 43 -0.89 -7.97 19.30
CA LEU A 43 -1.32 -7.85 20.69
C LEU A 43 -0.66 -6.66 21.39
N LEU A 44 0.64 -6.46 21.20
CA LEU A 44 1.37 -5.32 21.77
C LEU A 44 0.79 -3.98 21.28
N ILE A 45 0.53 -3.86 19.97
CA ILE A 45 -0.05 -2.63 19.40
C ILE A 45 -1.47 -2.40 19.93
N CYS A 46 -2.28 -3.45 20.02
CA CYS A 46 -3.62 -3.36 20.59
C CYS A 46 -3.59 -2.94 22.07
N GLU A 47 -2.68 -3.50 22.87
CA GLU A 47 -2.52 -3.16 24.28
C GLU A 47 -2.14 -1.67 24.44
N CYS A 48 -1.18 -1.18 23.66
CA CYS A 48 -0.84 0.24 23.62
C CYS A 48 -2.05 1.12 23.27
N GLY A 49 -2.89 0.69 22.33
CA GLY A 49 -4.14 1.36 21.99
C GLY A 49 -5.11 1.44 23.17
N ILE A 50 -5.27 0.34 23.92
CA ILE A 50 -6.16 0.29 25.09
C ILE A 50 -5.67 1.23 26.20
N LEU A 51 -4.36 1.28 26.44
CA LEU A 51 -3.74 2.13 27.47
C LEU A 51 -3.95 3.64 27.25
N ILE A 52 -4.12 4.08 26.00
CA ILE A 52 -4.36 5.50 25.67
C ILE A 52 -5.72 5.99 26.23
N ALA A 53 -6.66 5.09 26.54
CA ALA A 53 -7.96 5.32 27.21
C ALA A 53 -8.85 6.46 26.65
N VAL A 54 -8.48 7.08 25.53
CA VAL A 54 -9.24 8.12 24.82
C VAL A 54 -9.73 7.57 23.49
N ILE A 55 -10.98 7.08 23.48
CA ILE A 55 -11.59 6.39 22.34
C ILE A 55 -11.68 7.29 21.10
N GLU A 56 -11.93 8.59 21.28
CA GLU A 56 -12.08 9.55 20.18
C GLU A 56 -10.79 9.67 19.35
N ASN A 57 -9.64 9.80 20.01
CA ASN A 57 -8.34 9.91 19.36
C ASN A 57 -7.97 8.62 18.62
N ILE A 58 -8.23 7.46 19.22
CA ILE A 58 -7.97 6.15 18.59
C ILE A 58 -8.86 5.96 17.36
N THR A 59 -10.14 6.33 17.46
CA THR A 59 -11.09 6.20 16.36
C THR A 59 -10.69 7.10 15.19
N ALA A 60 -10.30 8.35 15.47
CA ALA A 60 -9.79 9.26 14.46
C ALA A 60 -8.53 8.68 13.78
N LEU A 61 -7.57 8.18 14.56
CA LEU A 61 -6.33 7.59 14.04
C LEU A 61 -6.60 6.39 13.12
N ILE A 62 -7.41 5.44 13.57
CA ILE A 62 -7.77 4.24 12.79
C ILE A 62 -8.48 4.64 11.49
N THR A 63 -9.38 5.61 11.55
CA THR A 63 -10.10 6.14 10.37
C THR A 63 -9.12 6.67 9.32
N GLN A 64 -8.08 7.39 9.72
CA GLN A 64 -7.05 7.89 8.80
C GLN A 64 -6.28 6.76 8.11
N PHE A 65 -5.94 5.68 8.84
CA PHE A 65 -5.28 4.51 8.23
C PHE A 65 -6.18 3.78 7.22
N PHE A 66 -7.48 3.63 7.50
CA PHE A 66 -8.40 3.03 6.52
C PHE A 66 -8.61 3.93 5.29
N LEU A 67 -8.80 5.23 5.49
CA LEU A 67 -8.92 6.19 4.38
C LEU A 67 -7.66 6.22 3.52
N MET A 68 -6.48 6.06 4.12
CA MET A 68 -5.22 5.92 3.41
C MET A 68 -5.18 4.67 2.50
N CYS A 69 -5.62 3.52 3.01
CA CYS A 69 -5.71 2.30 2.21
C CYS A 69 -6.67 2.48 1.03
N TYR A 70 -7.85 3.08 1.27
CA TYR A 70 -8.82 3.37 0.21
C TYR A 70 -8.30 4.38 -0.81
N LEU A 71 -7.57 5.40 -0.34
CA LEU A 71 -6.89 6.37 -1.20
C LEU A 71 -5.85 5.67 -2.09
N GLY A 72 -5.00 4.82 -1.52
CA GLY A 72 -3.97 4.08 -2.24
C GLY A 72 -4.55 3.18 -3.33
N VAL A 73 -5.57 2.37 -3.00
CA VAL A 73 -6.24 1.48 -3.97
C VAL A 73 -6.91 2.29 -5.09
N ASN A 74 -7.66 3.34 -4.75
CA ASN A 74 -8.32 4.17 -5.77
C ASN A 74 -7.32 4.90 -6.67
N THR A 75 -6.26 5.43 -6.09
CA THR A 75 -5.22 6.13 -6.85
C THR A 75 -4.48 5.15 -7.76
N ALA A 76 -4.14 3.96 -7.29
CA ALA A 76 -3.48 2.92 -8.09
C ALA A 76 -4.34 2.51 -9.29
N CYS A 77 -5.63 2.22 -9.08
CA CYS A 77 -6.58 1.87 -10.14
C CYS A 77 -6.75 3.00 -11.17
N ALA A 78 -6.89 4.24 -10.72
CA ALA A 78 -6.99 5.40 -11.61
C ALA A 78 -5.70 5.59 -12.43
N LEU A 79 -4.54 5.54 -11.77
CA LEU A 79 -3.24 5.75 -12.40
C LEU A 79 -2.92 4.66 -13.43
N GLN A 80 -3.13 3.39 -13.09
CA GLN A 80 -2.92 2.27 -14.01
C GLN A 80 -3.84 2.34 -15.23
N SER A 81 -5.08 2.83 -15.05
CA SER A 81 -6.02 3.06 -16.15
C SER A 81 -5.60 4.21 -17.06
N ILE A 82 -5.14 5.34 -16.49
CA ILE A 82 -4.72 6.53 -17.25
C ILE A 82 -3.41 6.27 -17.99
N LEU A 83 -2.42 5.65 -17.33
CA LEU A 83 -1.12 5.32 -17.91
C LEU A 83 -1.17 4.11 -18.85
N ARG A 84 -2.32 3.43 -18.96
CA ARG A 84 -2.53 2.21 -19.75
C ARG A 84 -1.45 1.17 -19.45
N ALA A 85 -1.22 0.89 -18.17
CA ALA A 85 -0.15 -0.01 -17.75
C ALA A 85 -0.27 -1.38 -18.47
N PRO A 86 0.84 -2.00 -18.92
CA PRO A 86 0.78 -3.17 -19.81
C PRO A 86 -0.05 -4.37 -19.30
N GLY A 87 -0.09 -4.57 -17.98
CA GLY A 87 -0.85 -5.64 -17.33
C GLY A 87 -2.27 -5.27 -16.87
N TRP A 88 -2.69 -4.02 -17.05
CA TRP A 88 -3.96 -3.53 -16.50
C TRP A 88 -5.13 -3.77 -17.47
N ARG A 89 -6.01 -4.72 -17.13
CA ARG A 89 -7.20 -5.08 -17.92
C ARG A 89 -8.42 -5.34 -17.02
N PRO A 90 -9.07 -4.30 -16.47
CA PRO A 90 -10.22 -4.48 -15.60
C PRO A 90 -11.39 -5.12 -16.38
N LEU A 91 -11.82 -6.31 -15.97
CA LEU A 91 -12.94 -7.03 -16.61
C LEU A 91 -14.32 -6.60 -16.08
N PHE A 92 -14.36 -5.84 -14.99
CA PHE A 92 -15.62 -5.47 -14.35
C PHE A 92 -16.38 -4.41 -15.16
N ARG A 93 -17.64 -4.68 -15.49
CA ARG A 93 -18.46 -3.87 -16.41
C ARG A 93 -18.65 -2.41 -15.99
N TYR A 94 -18.78 -2.13 -14.70
CA TYR A 94 -19.05 -0.78 -14.18
C TYR A 94 -17.78 -0.04 -13.72
N PHE A 95 -16.60 -0.60 -14.01
CA PHE A 95 -15.36 0.06 -13.68
C PHE A 95 -15.10 1.23 -14.65
N HIS A 96 -14.85 2.43 -14.10
CA HIS A 96 -14.37 3.58 -14.86
C HIS A 96 -13.30 4.33 -14.07
N TRP A 97 -12.24 4.79 -14.75
CA TRP A 97 -11.10 5.45 -14.11
C TRP A 97 -11.52 6.73 -13.36
N SER A 98 -12.51 7.47 -13.88
CA SER A 98 -13.00 8.69 -13.23
C SER A 98 -13.70 8.43 -11.90
N LEU A 99 -14.39 7.28 -11.75
CA LEU A 99 -15.02 6.90 -10.49
C LEU A 99 -13.97 6.62 -9.43
N SER A 100 -12.88 5.95 -9.82
CA SER A 100 -11.75 5.70 -8.91
C SER A 100 -11.03 6.99 -8.54
N LEU A 101 -10.84 7.91 -9.49
CA LEU A 101 -10.29 9.25 -9.21
C LEU A 101 -11.19 10.04 -8.26
N LEU A 102 -12.50 10.04 -8.47
CA LEU A 102 -13.47 10.68 -7.57
C LEU A 102 -13.40 10.07 -6.16
N GLY A 103 -13.30 8.75 -6.05
CA GLY A 103 -13.09 8.06 -4.77
C GLY A 103 -11.81 8.50 -4.06
N SER A 104 -10.70 8.67 -4.80
CA SER A 104 -9.44 9.17 -4.24
C SER A 104 -9.56 10.60 -3.70
N ILE A 105 -10.22 11.50 -4.44
CA ILE A 105 -10.45 12.90 -4.03
C ILE A 105 -11.33 12.94 -2.78
N LEU A 106 -12.39 12.13 -2.75
CA LEU A 106 -13.26 12.02 -1.58
C LEU A 106 -12.50 11.51 -0.35
N CYS A 107 -11.62 10.52 -0.50
CA CYS A 107 -10.80 10.04 0.61
C CYS A 107 -9.93 11.17 1.18
N ILE A 108 -9.24 11.93 0.34
CA ILE A 108 -8.43 13.09 0.77
C ILE A 108 -9.31 14.13 1.47
N ALA A 109 -10.45 14.49 0.88
CA ALA A 109 -11.36 15.47 1.47
C ALA A 109 -11.82 15.05 2.86
N VAL A 110 -12.25 13.79 3.04
CA VAL A 110 -12.70 13.27 4.34
C VAL A 110 -11.55 13.20 5.35
N MET A 111 -10.33 12.82 4.93
CA MET A 111 -9.15 12.81 5.80
C MET A 111 -8.90 14.19 6.41
N PHE A 112 -8.88 15.24 5.57
CA PHE A 112 -8.61 16.61 6.01
C PHE A 112 -9.76 17.22 6.83
N ILE A 113 -11.02 16.93 6.48
CA ILE A 113 -12.20 17.40 7.23
C ILE A 113 -12.23 16.76 8.63
N SER A 114 -11.90 15.47 8.74
CA SER A 114 -11.95 14.75 10.00
C SER A 114 -10.86 15.18 10.97
N ALA A 115 -9.59 15.11 10.56
CA ALA A 115 -8.48 15.52 11.41
C ALA A 115 -7.22 15.78 10.57
N TRP A 116 -7.04 17.04 10.16
CA TRP A 116 -5.96 17.43 9.25
C TRP A 116 -4.55 17.10 9.77
N HIS A 117 -4.30 17.19 11.08
CA HIS A 117 -3.01 16.85 11.68
C HIS A 117 -2.66 15.36 11.50
N TYR A 118 -3.59 14.46 11.85
CA TYR A 118 -3.40 13.02 11.67
C TYR A 118 -3.34 12.63 10.19
N ALA A 119 -4.11 13.33 9.33
CA ALA A 119 -4.06 13.13 7.89
C ALA A 119 -2.67 13.42 7.30
N LEU A 120 -2.05 14.55 7.67
CA LEU A 120 -0.70 14.89 7.22
C LEU A 120 0.33 13.84 7.65
N ILE A 121 0.29 13.42 8.92
CA ILE A 121 1.20 12.40 9.45
C ILE A 121 1.02 11.08 8.69
N ALA A 122 -0.22 10.64 8.50
CA ALA A 122 -0.51 9.41 7.75
C ALA A 122 0.03 9.52 6.32
N ILE A 123 -0.23 10.63 5.61
CA ILE A 123 0.21 10.83 4.22
C ILE A 123 1.73 10.79 4.10
N ILE A 124 2.43 11.45 5.01
CA ILE A 124 3.90 11.45 5.05
C ILE A 124 4.42 10.01 5.25
N ILE A 125 3.86 9.27 6.21
CA ILE A 125 4.24 7.88 6.46
C ILE A 125 3.96 7.01 5.23
N GLY A 126 2.79 7.15 4.61
CA GLY A 126 2.41 6.40 3.42
C GLY A 126 3.35 6.65 2.24
N VAL A 127 3.70 7.92 1.98
CA VAL A 127 4.66 8.29 0.92
C VAL A 127 6.06 7.77 1.23
N ALA A 128 6.51 7.86 2.49
CA ALA A 128 7.82 7.35 2.91
C ALA A 128 7.91 5.82 2.72
N VAL A 129 6.88 5.07 3.14
CA VAL A 129 6.79 3.62 2.95
C VAL A 129 6.77 3.27 1.46
N TYR A 130 5.96 3.96 0.66
CA TYR A 130 5.91 3.75 -0.79
C TYR A 130 7.29 3.94 -1.44
N LYS A 131 7.98 5.04 -1.12
CA LYS A 131 9.31 5.34 -1.65
C LYS A 131 10.37 4.35 -1.19
N TYR A 132 10.29 3.90 0.06
CA TYR A 132 11.17 2.87 0.58
C TYR A 132 11.01 1.55 -0.16
N ILE A 133 9.77 1.10 -0.37
CA ILE A 133 9.47 -0.13 -1.12
C ILE A 133 9.95 -0.01 -2.58
N GLU A 134 9.74 1.14 -3.22
CA GLU A 134 10.20 1.41 -4.58
C GLU A 134 11.73 1.29 -4.69
N TYR A 135 12.46 1.85 -3.72
CA TYR A 135 13.92 1.79 -3.66
C TYR A 135 14.43 0.36 -3.39
N ALA A 136 13.91 -0.31 -2.36
CA ALA A 136 14.30 -1.66 -1.99
C ALA A 136 14.01 -2.67 -3.12
N GLY A 137 12.88 -2.52 -3.81
CA GLY A 137 12.55 -3.33 -4.99
C GLY A 137 13.50 -3.10 -6.16
N ALA A 138 13.89 -1.85 -6.41
CA ALA A 138 14.85 -1.52 -7.46
C ALA A 138 16.26 -2.06 -7.16
N GLU A 139 16.69 -2.01 -5.90
CA GLU A 139 17.97 -2.57 -5.45
C GLU A 139 17.98 -4.10 -5.59
N LYS A 140 16.89 -4.78 -5.26
CA LYS A 140 16.76 -6.25 -5.39
C LYS A 140 16.79 -6.71 -6.86
N GLU A 141 16.12 -5.98 -7.75
CA GLU A 141 16.02 -6.35 -9.18
C GLU A 141 17.31 -6.01 -9.96
N TRP A 142 17.95 -4.88 -9.66
CA TRP A 142 19.05 -4.33 -10.48
C TRP A 142 20.40 -4.18 -9.75
N GLY A 143 20.48 -4.50 -8.46
CA GLY A 143 21.71 -4.48 -7.64
C GLY A 143 22.17 -3.10 -7.15
N ASP A 144 21.66 -2.00 -7.72
CA ASP A 144 21.92 -0.62 -7.30
C ASP A 144 20.59 0.14 -7.32
N GLY A 145 20.09 0.58 -6.16
CA GLY A 145 18.75 1.14 -6.02
C GLY A 145 18.48 2.37 -6.91
N LEU A 146 19.41 3.35 -6.96
CA LEU A 146 19.22 4.59 -7.72
C LEU A 146 19.29 4.35 -9.24
N ARG A 147 20.21 3.48 -9.68
CA ARG A 147 20.32 3.11 -11.10
C ARG A 147 19.17 2.20 -11.50
N GLY A 148 18.74 1.29 -10.62
CA GLY A 148 17.61 0.41 -10.78
C GLY A 148 16.29 1.15 -10.98
N LEU A 149 16.06 2.24 -10.22
CA LEU A 149 14.87 3.09 -10.42
C LEU A 149 14.79 3.64 -11.86
N LYS A 150 15.92 4.14 -12.39
CA LYS A 150 15.98 4.67 -13.77
C LYS A 150 15.76 3.56 -14.80
N LEU A 151 16.33 2.38 -14.59
CA LEU A 151 16.18 1.22 -15.47
C LEU A 151 14.74 0.70 -15.47
N SER A 152 14.11 0.58 -14.30
CA SER A 152 12.70 0.20 -14.16
C SER A 152 11.77 1.19 -14.88
N ALA A 153 12.01 2.50 -14.73
CA ALA A 153 11.24 3.53 -15.42
C ALA A 153 11.43 3.46 -16.94
N ALA A 154 12.66 3.27 -17.42
CA ALA A 154 12.96 3.13 -18.85
C ALA A 154 12.28 1.88 -19.45
N ARG A 155 12.36 0.73 -18.76
CA ARG A 155 11.67 -0.51 -19.17
C ARG A 155 10.17 -0.31 -19.24
N PHE A 156 9.56 0.32 -18.23
CA PHE A 156 8.13 0.60 -18.22
C PHE A 156 7.72 1.47 -19.41
N ALA A 157 8.50 2.52 -19.72
CA ALA A 157 8.24 3.39 -20.87
C ALA A 157 8.33 2.63 -22.20
N LEU A 158 9.34 1.79 -22.38
CA LEU A 158 9.52 0.98 -23.61
C LEU A 158 8.35 0.00 -23.82
N LEU A 159 7.94 -0.73 -22.77
CA LEU A 159 6.81 -1.65 -22.84
C LEU A 159 5.49 -0.94 -23.15
N ASN A 160 5.33 0.30 -22.70
CA ASN A 160 4.16 1.11 -23.01
C ASN A 160 4.13 1.60 -24.46
N VAL A 161 5.29 1.79 -25.09
CA VAL A 161 5.40 2.16 -26.51
C VAL A 161 5.10 0.97 -27.42
N GLU A 162 5.58 -0.22 -27.08
CA GLU A 162 5.35 -1.45 -27.88
C GLU A 162 3.85 -1.78 -28.03
N ASN A 163 3.04 -1.48 -27.03
CA ASN A 163 1.59 -1.68 -27.08
C ASN A 163 0.82 -0.63 -27.90
N ARG A 164 1.48 0.40 -28.45
CA ARG A 164 0.84 1.42 -29.31
C ARG A 164 1.01 1.07 -30.79
N PRO A 165 0.00 1.31 -31.65
CA PRO A 165 0.12 1.05 -33.08
C PRO A 165 1.30 1.85 -33.66
N GLN A 166 2.22 1.16 -34.33
CA GLN A 166 3.50 1.71 -34.83
C GLN A 166 3.33 2.74 -35.95
N HIS A 167 2.12 2.93 -36.48
CA HIS A 167 1.87 3.77 -37.64
C HIS A 167 1.16 5.03 -37.18
N THR A 168 1.92 6.12 -37.07
CA THR A 168 1.34 7.46 -37.08
C THR A 168 0.64 7.67 -38.42
N LYS A 169 -0.66 7.99 -38.39
CA LYS A 169 -1.28 8.63 -39.55
C LYS A 169 -0.67 10.01 -39.76
#